data_AF-A0A2H1WPA9-F1
#
_entry.id   AF-A0A2H1WPA9-F1
#
_cell.length_a   1.000
_cell.length_b   1.000
_cell.length_c   1.000
_cell.angle_alpha   90.00
_cell.angle_beta   90.00
_cell.angle_gamma   90.00
#
_symmetry.space_group_name_H-M   'P 1'
#
loop_
_entity.id
_entity.type
_entity.pdbx_description
1 polymer ?
#
loop_
_entity_poly.entity_id
_entity_poly.type
_entity_poly.pdbx_seq_one_letter_code
_entity_poly.pdbx_strand_id
1 'polypeptide(L)'
;MDVRVAIFIKLLTEKELAEINEACDMATELNNFKSKIYEYVESRMAFIAPNITAIVGASTAAKILGVAGGLSKLAKMPACNILPLGQQKKTLSGFSQATALPHTGFIYFSSIVQDTPPELRYKAAKLVSTKITLAARVDACHESTDGSIGRMLRESIEKKLDKMQEPPPVKFVKPLPKPIEQSRKKRGGKRVRKMKERYAMTEFRKNANRLNFADIEDDAYQEDLGYSRGTIGKSSTGRVRLPQIDEKTKVRISKTLQKNLQKQQQYGGATSIRRQVSGTASSVAFTPLQ
;
A
#
# COMPACT_ATOMS: atom_id res chain seq x y z
N MET A 1 -30.30 10.19 47.94
CA MET A 1 -29.06 9.41 47.75
C MET A 1 -28.37 10.00 46.53
N ASP A 2 -27.77 11.17 46.69
CA ASP A 2 -27.18 11.94 45.60
C ASP A 2 -25.75 11.45 45.37
N VAL A 3 -25.58 10.54 44.42
CA VAL A 3 -24.28 10.09 43.94
C VAL A 3 -23.70 11.19 43.06
N ARG A 4 -23.17 12.24 43.70
CA ARG A 4 -22.27 13.20 43.04
C ARG A 4 -20.96 12.46 42.77
N VAL A 5 -20.78 12.02 41.53
CA VAL A 5 -19.47 11.61 41.01
C VAL A 5 -18.58 12.85 41.09
N ALA A 6 -17.80 12.95 42.17
CA ALA A 6 -16.77 13.97 42.33
C ALA A 6 -15.67 13.69 41.31
N ILE A 7 -15.82 14.24 40.11
CA ILE A 7 -14.70 14.42 39.19
C ILE A 7 -13.75 15.38 39.92
N PHE A 8 -12.70 14.83 40.52
CA PHE A 8 -11.59 15.62 41.06
C PHE A 8 -10.89 16.33 39.88
N ILE A 9 -11.44 17.46 39.45
CA ILE A 9 -10.73 18.41 38.61
C ILE A 9 -9.70 19.06 39.54
N LYS A 10 -8.49 18.51 39.57
CA LYS A 10 -7.34 19.22 40.14
C LYS A 10 -7.10 20.46 39.28
N LEU A 11 -7.55 21.61 39.76
CA LEU A 11 -7.20 22.90 39.19
C LEU A 11 -5.71 23.12 39.41
N LEU A 12 -5.02 23.62 38.38
CA LEU A 12 -3.62 24.00 38.49
C LEU A 12 -3.48 25.14 39.49
N THR A 13 -2.38 25.14 40.23
CA THR A 13 -2.04 26.27 41.10
C THR A 13 -1.65 27.49 40.27
N GLU A 14 -1.83 28.70 40.80
CA GLU A 14 -1.48 29.94 40.09
C GLU A 14 0.00 30.00 39.67
N LYS A 15 0.89 29.38 40.46
CA LYS A 15 2.32 29.26 40.13
C LYS A 15 2.56 28.35 38.94
N GLU A 16 1.96 27.16 38.93
CA GLU A 16 2.06 26.23 37.79
C GLU A 16 1.48 26.84 36.51
N LEU A 17 0.37 27.59 36.63
CA LEU A 17 -0.24 28.28 35.51
C LEU A 17 0.68 29.38 34.94
N ALA A 18 1.31 30.17 35.81
CA ALA A 18 2.26 31.19 35.39
C ALA A 18 3.47 30.59 34.66
N GLU A 19 4.07 29.52 35.18
CA GLU A 19 5.18 28.80 34.55
C GLU A 19 4.80 28.22 33.18
N ILE A 20 3.60 27.66 33.05
CA ILE A 20 3.09 27.14 31.77
C ILE A 20 2.90 28.28 30.76
N ASN A 21 2.32 29.40 31.17
CA ASN A 21 2.11 30.54 30.29
C ASN A 21 3.44 31.12 29.80
N GLU A 22 4.42 31.28 30.69
CA GLU A 22 5.77 31.72 30.31
C GLU A 22 6.41 30.73 29.31
N ALA A 23 6.27 29.42 29.53
CA ALA A 23 6.74 28.41 28.58
C ALA A 23 6.02 28.48 27.22
N CYS A 24 4.72 28.76 27.20
CA CYS A 24 3.94 28.96 25.98
C CYS A 24 4.36 30.22 25.21
N ASP A 25 4.64 31.31 25.91
CA ASP A 25 5.12 32.56 25.32
C ASP A 25 6.50 32.36 24.70
N MET A 26 7.44 31.75 25.44
CA MET A 26 8.76 31.36 24.92
C MET A 26 8.65 30.45 23.68
N ALA A 27 7.75 29.47 23.71
CA ALA A 27 7.54 28.57 22.55
C ALA A 27 7.03 29.34 21.33
N THR A 28 6.17 30.33 21.53
CA THR A 28 5.64 31.19 20.47
C THR A 28 6.73 32.09 19.89
N GLU A 29 7.56 32.69 20.74
CA GLU A 29 8.74 33.47 20.31
C GLU A 29 9.72 32.63 19.49
N LEU A 30 10.06 31.41 19.96
CA LEU A 30 10.93 30.49 19.22
C LEU A 30 10.35 30.12 17.85
N ASN A 31 9.02 29.96 17.74
CA ASN A 31 8.38 29.68 16.46
C ASN A 31 8.43 30.89 15.51
N ASN A 32 8.31 32.11 16.05
CA ASN A 32 8.49 33.35 15.29
C ASN A 32 9.94 33.50 14.80
N PHE A 33 10.94 33.23 15.65
CA PHE A 33 12.34 33.23 15.24
C PHE A 33 12.63 32.17 14.17
N LYS A 34 12.08 30.96 14.33
CA LYS A 34 12.18 29.91 13.31
C LYS A 34 11.60 30.34 11.97
N SER A 35 10.46 31.04 11.98
CA SER A 35 9.83 31.54 10.75
C SER A 35 10.69 32.61 10.07
N LYS A 36 11.25 33.55 10.84
CA LYS A 36 12.22 34.54 10.33
C LYS A 36 13.46 33.89 9.71
N ILE A 37 13.98 32.82 10.32
CA ILE A 37 15.11 32.06 9.77
C ILE A 37 14.72 31.39 8.45
N TYR A 38 13.50 30.84 8.34
CA TYR A 38 13.03 30.28 7.07
C TYR A 38 12.92 31.32 5.96
N GLU A 39 12.37 32.49 6.25
CA GLU A 39 12.28 33.60 5.28
C GLU A 39 13.68 34.04 4.82
N TYR A 40 14.62 34.17 5.75
CA TYR A 40 16.00 34.49 5.42
C TYR A 40 16.65 33.43 4.52
N VAL A 41 16.52 32.15 4.88
CA VAL A 41 17.05 31.03 4.09
C VAL A 41 16.37 30.94 2.73
N GLU A 42 15.07 31.20 2.64
CA GLU A 42 14.31 31.24 1.40
C GLU A 42 14.84 32.32 0.44
N SER A 43 15.10 33.52 0.95
CA SER A 43 15.66 34.63 0.14
C SER A 43 17.04 34.33 -0.44
N ARG A 44 17.83 33.49 0.24
CA ARG A 44 19.19 33.08 -0.17
C ARG A 44 19.22 31.67 -0.77
N MET A 45 18.07 31.01 -0.95
CA MET A 45 18.06 29.61 -1.34
C MET A 45 18.58 29.39 -2.75
N ALA A 46 18.34 30.33 -3.67
CA ALA A 46 18.88 30.27 -5.02
C ALA A 46 20.43 30.21 -5.04
N PHE A 47 21.08 30.80 -4.03
CA PHE A 47 22.54 30.71 -3.87
C PHE A 47 22.98 29.44 -3.14
N ILE A 48 22.23 29.01 -2.11
CA ILE A 48 22.59 27.85 -1.27
C ILE A 48 22.36 26.53 -2.00
N ALA A 49 21.20 26.36 -2.64
CA ALA A 49 20.78 25.14 -3.31
C ALA A 49 19.99 25.47 -4.59
N PRO A 50 20.67 25.91 -5.66
CA PRO A 50 20.04 26.31 -6.91
C PRO A 50 19.29 25.14 -7.58
N ASN A 51 19.81 23.91 -7.52
CA ASN A 51 19.21 22.78 -8.21
C ASN A 51 17.94 22.27 -7.50
N ILE A 52 17.94 22.19 -6.16
CA ILE A 52 16.71 21.83 -5.40
C ILE A 52 15.62 22.88 -5.62
N THR A 53 15.99 24.16 -5.58
CA THR A 53 15.07 25.29 -5.76
C THR A 53 14.37 25.25 -7.12
N ALA A 54 15.12 24.94 -8.18
CA ALA A 54 14.54 24.80 -9.53
C ALA A 54 13.45 23.71 -9.62
N ILE A 55 13.55 22.65 -8.81
CA ILE A 55 12.59 21.54 -8.84
C ILE A 55 11.31 21.87 -8.05
N VAL A 56 11.42 22.33 -6.80
CA VAL A 56 10.27 22.39 -5.85
C VAL A 56 9.92 23.83 -5.42
N GLY A 57 10.74 24.81 -5.79
CA GLY A 57 10.64 26.19 -5.32
C GLY A 57 11.37 26.43 -4.00
N ALA A 58 11.66 27.71 -3.72
CA ALA A 58 12.49 28.13 -2.59
C ALA A 58 11.85 27.83 -1.23
N SER A 59 10.55 28.13 -1.04
CA SER A 59 9.85 27.87 0.22
C SER A 59 9.88 26.39 0.63
N THR A 60 9.60 25.50 -0.31
CA THR A 60 9.58 24.06 -0.03
C THR A 60 10.99 23.52 0.21
N ALA A 61 11.97 24.01 -0.55
CA ALA A 61 13.38 23.68 -0.36
C ALA A 61 13.87 24.10 1.03
N ALA A 62 13.51 25.30 1.50
CA ALA A 62 13.90 25.81 2.83
C ALA A 62 13.35 24.94 3.95
N LYS A 63 12.08 24.53 3.85
CA LYS A 63 11.44 23.63 4.82
C LYS A 63 12.12 22.25 4.85
N ILE A 64 12.40 21.68 3.67
CA ILE A 64 13.10 20.39 3.56
C ILE A 64 14.50 20.48 4.17
N LEU A 65 15.25 21.52 3.84
CA LEU A 65 16.62 21.73 4.32
C LEU A 65 16.67 21.93 5.83
N GLY A 66 15.74 22.72 6.38
CA GLY A 66 15.65 22.97 7.81
C GLY A 66 15.32 21.72 8.60
N VAL A 67 14.38 20.88 8.12
CA VAL A 67 14.05 19.61 8.80
C VAL A 67 15.15 18.56 8.62
N ALA A 68 15.84 18.53 7.48
CA ALA A 68 16.98 17.65 7.27
C ALA A 68 18.22 18.06 8.10
N GLY A 69 18.27 19.31 8.56
CA GLY A 69 19.37 19.86 9.35
C GLY A 69 20.59 20.25 8.51
N GLY A 70 20.36 20.74 7.28
CA GLY A 70 21.39 21.25 6.36
C GLY A 70 21.63 20.39 5.12
N LEU A 71 22.39 20.95 4.17
CA LEU A 71 22.54 20.41 2.82
C LEU A 71 23.32 19.10 2.80
N SER A 72 24.41 19.02 3.57
CA SER A 72 25.24 17.81 3.67
C SER A 72 24.47 16.62 4.27
N LYS A 73 23.56 16.88 5.22
CA LYS A 73 22.70 15.84 5.79
C LYS A 73 21.65 15.40 4.79
N LEU A 74 21.01 16.35 4.09
CA LEU A 74 20.04 16.06 3.05
C LEU A 74 20.65 15.22 1.90
N ALA A 75 21.88 15.49 1.47
CA ALA A 75 22.57 14.74 0.44
C ALA A 75 22.84 13.27 0.82
N LYS A 76 23.09 13.01 2.11
CA LYS A 76 23.29 11.66 2.68
C LYS A 76 21.97 10.89 2.85
N MET A 77 20.84 11.58 2.95
CA MET A 77 19.54 10.94 3.10
C MET A 77 19.12 10.19 1.81
N PRO A 78 18.56 8.98 1.92
CA PRO A 78 17.98 8.29 0.77
C PRO A 78 16.61 8.91 0.40
N ALA A 79 16.22 8.75 -0.86
CA ALA A 79 14.97 9.32 -1.41
C ALA A 79 13.69 8.88 -0.69
N CYS A 80 13.69 7.68 -0.10
CA CYS A 80 12.55 7.16 0.67
C CYS A 80 12.35 7.90 2.00
N ASN A 81 13.42 8.44 2.59
CA ASN A 81 13.35 9.20 3.84
C ASN A 81 13.00 10.66 3.58
N ILE A 82 13.37 11.17 2.39
CA ILE A 82 13.05 12.54 1.95
C ILE A 82 11.53 12.69 1.68
N LEU A 83 10.87 11.65 1.17
CA LEU A 83 9.44 11.65 0.85
C LEU A 83 8.52 12.05 2.04
N PRO A 84 8.64 11.43 3.23
CA PRO A 84 7.81 11.77 4.40
C PRO A 84 8.35 12.98 5.20
N LEU A 85 9.37 13.71 4.76
CA LEU A 85 9.87 14.87 5.51
C LEU A 85 8.77 15.93 5.67
N GLY A 86 8.54 16.36 6.91
CA GLY A 86 7.47 17.30 7.25
C GLY A 86 6.09 16.64 7.45
N GLN A 87 5.99 15.31 7.38
CA GLN A 87 4.73 14.62 7.68
C GLN A 87 4.39 14.75 9.18
N GLN A 88 3.27 15.41 9.49
CA GLN A 88 2.72 15.43 10.84
C GLN A 88 1.97 14.13 11.12
N LYS A 89 2.31 13.47 12.23
CA LYS A 89 1.57 12.29 12.69
C LYS A 89 0.27 12.74 13.34
N LYS A 90 -0.83 12.62 12.61
CA LYS A 90 -2.18 12.80 13.17
C LYS A 90 -2.67 11.43 13.62
N THR A 91 -2.65 11.18 14.93
CA THR A 91 -3.40 10.07 15.51
C THR A 91 -4.87 10.44 15.45
N LEU A 92 -5.59 9.90 14.47
CA LEU A 92 -7.03 10.11 14.36
C LEU A 92 -7.71 9.38 15.52
N SER A 93 -8.08 10.12 16.56
CA SER A 93 -8.95 9.64 17.62
C SER A 93 -10.41 9.75 17.15
N GLY A 94 -11.04 8.64 16.77
CA GLY A 94 -12.46 8.59 16.40
C GLY A 94 -12.82 7.49 15.40
N PHE A 95 -14.12 7.36 15.08
CA PHE A 95 -14.68 6.39 14.11
C PHE A 95 -14.57 6.82 12.64
N SER A 96 -13.84 7.90 12.35
CA SER A 96 -13.76 8.44 10.98
C SER A 96 -12.87 7.56 10.08
N GLN A 97 -13.42 7.15 8.93
CA GLN A 97 -12.65 6.50 7.85
C GLN A 97 -11.78 7.47 7.03
N ALA A 98 -11.75 8.76 7.39
CA ALA A 98 -10.86 9.74 6.77
C ALA A 98 -9.40 9.31 7.03
N THR A 99 -8.85 8.53 6.11
CA THR A 99 -7.49 8.00 6.20
C THR A 99 -6.53 9.18 6.15
N ALA A 100 -5.81 9.41 7.25
CA ALA A 100 -4.65 10.29 7.23
C ALA A 100 -3.76 9.81 6.07
N LEU A 101 -3.57 10.68 5.07
CA LEU A 101 -2.83 10.31 3.87
C LEU A 101 -1.41 9.89 4.27
N PRO A 102 -1.02 8.62 4.05
CA PRO A 102 0.31 8.17 4.45
C PRO A 102 1.37 8.83 3.55
N HIS A 103 2.53 9.15 4.11
CA HIS A 103 3.69 9.68 3.38
C HIS A 103 3.47 11.05 2.71
N THR A 104 2.58 11.88 3.25
CA THR A 104 2.39 13.28 2.81
C THR A 104 3.29 14.24 3.59
N GLY A 105 4.51 14.44 3.09
CA GLY A 105 5.45 15.46 3.58
C GLY A 105 5.36 16.78 2.79
N PHE A 106 6.35 17.66 2.96
CA PHE A 106 6.45 18.94 2.23
C PHE A 106 6.43 18.76 0.72
N ILE A 107 7.04 17.69 0.21
CA ILE A 107 7.08 17.37 -1.23
C ILE A 107 5.68 17.11 -1.77
N TYR A 108 4.80 16.48 -0.99
CA TYR A 108 3.44 16.21 -1.43
C TYR A 108 2.67 17.52 -1.68
N PHE A 109 2.91 18.55 -0.87
CA PHE A 109 2.27 19.86 -0.98
C PHE A 109 2.97 20.83 -1.94
N SER A 110 4.00 20.37 -2.66
CA SER A 110 4.61 21.18 -3.73
C SER A 110 3.66 21.32 -4.92
N SER A 111 3.75 22.45 -5.64
CA SER A 111 2.91 22.73 -6.81
C SER A 111 2.95 21.60 -7.84
N ILE A 112 4.16 21.17 -8.23
CA ILE A 112 4.36 20.10 -9.22
C ILE A 112 3.65 18.79 -8.89
N VAL A 113 3.42 18.48 -7.61
CA VAL A 113 2.66 17.30 -7.20
C VAL A 113 1.17 17.61 -7.12
N GLN A 114 0.78 18.77 -6.56
CA GLN A 114 -0.63 19.14 -6.41
C GLN A 114 -1.35 19.34 -7.75
N ASP A 115 -0.62 19.80 -8.76
CA ASP A 115 -1.12 19.96 -10.14
C ASP A 115 -1.47 18.62 -10.79
N THR A 116 -0.95 17.49 -10.27
CA THR A 116 -1.26 16.16 -10.80
C THR A 116 -2.57 15.58 -10.23
N PRO A 117 -3.28 14.72 -10.99
CA PRO A 117 -4.48 14.03 -10.51
C PRO A 117 -4.22 13.25 -9.21
N PRO A 118 -5.19 13.19 -8.28
CA PRO A 118 -4.99 12.64 -6.94
C PRO A 118 -4.47 11.19 -6.91
N GLU A 119 -4.85 10.37 -7.88
CA GLU A 119 -4.39 8.98 -8.02
C GLU A 119 -2.89 8.86 -8.31
N LEU A 120 -2.33 9.87 -9.01
CA LEU A 120 -0.93 9.89 -9.43
C LEU A 120 -0.03 10.67 -8.46
N ARG A 121 -0.60 11.50 -7.57
CA ARG A 121 0.16 12.36 -6.64
C ARG A 121 1.20 11.61 -5.83
N TYR A 122 0.88 10.40 -5.34
CA TYR A 122 1.85 9.62 -4.58
C TYR A 122 3.05 9.17 -5.43
N LYS A 123 2.78 8.72 -6.67
CA LYS A 123 3.84 8.34 -7.61
C LYS A 123 4.66 9.56 -8.04
N ALA A 124 4.01 10.70 -8.23
CA ALA A 124 4.65 11.99 -8.52
C ALA A 124 5.57 12.42 -7.36
N ALA A 125 5.08 12.41 -6.12
CA ALA A 125 5.85 12.76 -4.93
C ALA A 125 7.10 11.86 -4.78
N LYS A 126 6.96 10.55 -5.03
CA LYS A 126 8.09 9.61 -5.01
C LYS A 126 9.12 9.91 -6.12
N LEU A 127 8.65 10.28 -7.31
CA LEU A 127 9.52 10.65 -8.42
C LEU A 127 10.27 11.94 -8.09
N VAL A 128 9.56 12.96 -7.61
CA VAL A 128 10.15 14.23 -7.16
C VAL A 128 11.17 14.00 -6.04
N SER A 129 10.87 13.17 -5.04
CA SER A 129 11.81 12.89 -3.94
C SER A 129 13.12 12.28 -4.43
N THR A 130 13.06 11.36 -5.40
CA THR A 130 14.27 10.77 -6.01
C THR A 130 15.11 11.80 -6.74
N LYS A 131 14.48 12.74 -7.45
CA LYS A 131 15.16 13.78 -8.21
C LYS A 131 15.73 14.86 -7.30
N ILE A 132 15.04 15.22 -6.22
CA ILE A 132 15.56 16.09 -5.16
C ILE A 132 16.80 15.47 -4.51
N THR A 133 16.83 14.16 -4.24
CA THR A 133 18.03 13.53 -3.66
C THR A 133 19.25 13.67 -4.58
N LEU A 134 19.06 13.54 -5.90
CA LEU A 134 20.14 13.75 -6.87
C LEU A 134 20.57 15.23 -6.90
N ALA A 135 19.61 16.16 -6.98
CA ALA A 135 19.89 17.58 -6.95
C ALA A 135 20.61 18.02 -5.67
N ALA A 136 20.19 17.50 -4.52
CA ALA A 136 20.80 17.81 -3.23
C ALA A 136 22.25 17.35 -3.12
N ARG A 137 22.62 16.24 -3.78
CA ARG A 137 24.01 15.77 -3.82
C ARG A 137 24.87 16.66 -4.70
N VAL A 138 24.34 17.09 -5.85
CA VAL A 138 25.02 18.04 -6.74
C VAL A 138 25.21 19.39 -6.04
N ASP A 139 24.17 19.90 -5.37
CA ASP A 139 24.24 21.15 -4.61
C ASP A 139 25.24 21.05 -3.44
N ALA A 140 25.32 19.90 -2.76
CA ALA A 140 26.29 19.69 -1.68
C ALA A 140 27.75 19.64 -2.15
N CYS A 141 27.99 19.24 -3.40
CA CYS A 141 29.31 19.24 -4.02
C CYS A 141 29.63 20.55 -4.76
N HIS A 142 28.68 21.48 -4.86
CA HIS A 142 28.81 22.76 -5.57
C HIS A 142 29.26 22.65 -7.04
N GLU A 143 28.96 21.54 -7.72
CA GLU A 143 29.40 21.29 -9.10
C GLU A 143 28.65 22.16 -10.14
N SER A 144 27.42 22.59 -9.83
CA SER A 144 26.58 23.36 -10.76
C SER A 144 25.80 24.46 -10.03
N THR A 145 26.37 25.66 -10.01
CA THR A 145 25.77 26.87 -9.42
C THR A 145 24.64 27.47 -10.23
N ASP A 146 24.57 27.19 -11.54
CA ASP A 146 23.64 27.84 -12.47
C ASP A 146 22.21 27.24 -12.45
N GLY A 147 21.99 26.20 -11.63
CA GLY A 147 20.71 25.48 -11.56
C GLY A 147 20.32 24.73 -12.85
N SER A 148 21.26 24.54 -13.78
CA SER A 148 21.01 23.87 -15.07
C SER A 148 20.59 22.41 -14.88
N ILE A 149 21.27 21.70 -13.97
CA ILE A 149 20.95 20.31 -13.61
C ILE A 149 19.55 20.24 -12.98
N GLY A 150 19.20 21.16 -12.09
CA GLY A 150 17.86 21.24 -11.49
C GLY A 150 16.76 21.39 -12.54
N ARG A 151 16.96 22.25 -13.56
CA ARG A 151 16.04 22.44 -14.69
C ARG A 151 15.89 21.17 -15.54
N MET A 152 16.99 20.50 -15.88
CA MET A 152 16.94 19.21 -16.61
C MET A 152 16.21 18.14 -15.80
N LEU A 153 16.44 18.08 -14.49
CA LEU A 153 15.75 17.13 -13.62
C LEU A 153 14.26 17.43 -13.54
N ARG A 154 13.88 18.72 -13.49
CA ARG A 154 12.48 19.17 -13.55
C ARG A 154 11.79 18.75 -14.85
N GLU A 155 12.42 19.01 -15.99
CA GLU A 155 11.88 18.59 -17.29
C GLU A 155 11.71 17.06 -17.36
N SER A 156 12.66 16.29 -16.80
CA SER A 156 12.53 14.83 -16.67
C SER A 156 11.37 14.40 -15.76
N ILE A 157 10.97 15.21 -14.78
CA ILE A 157 9.79 14.96 -13.93
C ILE A 157 8.54 15.20 -14.77
N GLU A 158 8.41 16.36 -15.38
CA GLU A 158 7.26 16.78 -16.18
C GLU A 158 6.98 15.77 -17.29
N LYS A 159 7.98 15.41 -18.11
CA LYS A 159 7.85 14.38 -19.17
C LYS A 159 7.33 13.04 -18.67
N LYS A 160 7.72 12.63 -17.46
CA LYS A 160 7.26 11.36 -16.86
C LYS A 160 5.84 11.48 -16.32
N LEU A 161 5.47 12.63 -15.78
CA LEU A 161 4.12 12.89 -15.30
C LEU A 161 3.14 12.93 -16.47
N ASP A 162 3.50 13.60 -17.57
CA ASP A 162 2.68 13.66 -18.78
C ASP A 162 2.44 12.25 -19.34
N LYS A 163 3.52 11.47 -19.49
CA LYS A 163 3.42 10.06 -19.92
C LYS A 163 2.57 9.18 -19.00
N MET A 164 2.47 9.51 -17.72
CA MET A 164 1.62 8.78 -16.78
C MET A 164 0.15 9.17 -16.88
N GLN A 165 -0.15 10.36 -17.39
CA GLN A 165 -1.51 10.83 -17.66
C GLN A 165 -2.02 10.35 -19.02
N GLU A 166 -1.13 10.03 -19.95
CA GLU A 166 -1.51 9.42 -21.23
C GLU A 166 -2.34 8.15 -21.01
N PRO A 167 -3.56 8.07 -21.57
CA PRO A 167 -4.35 6.85 -21.47
C PRO A 167 -3.64 5.70 -22.20
N PRO A 168 -3.77 4.45 -21.72
CA PRO A 168 -3.21 3.32 -22.44
C PRO A 168 -3.83 3.24 -23.84
N PRO A 169 -3.05 2.85 -24.86
CA PRO A 169 -3.60 2.69 -26.20
C PRO A 169 -4.74 1.68 -26.17
N VAL A 170 -5.80 1.98 -26.93
CA VAL A 170 -7.00 1.14 -26.99
C VAL A 170 -6.59 -0.26 -27.41
N LYS A 171 -6.91 -1.25 -26.57
CA LYS A 171 -6.64 -2.65 -26.89
C LYS A 171 -7.55 -3.06 -28.05
N PHE A 172 -6.97 -3.42 -29.18
CA PHE A 172 -7.71 -4.04 -30.27
C PHE A 172 -8.37 -5.33 -29.77
N VAL A 173 -9.64 -5.52 -30.12
CA VAL A 173 -10.36 -6.77 -29.86
C VAL A 173 -9.64 -7.86 -30.65
N LYS A 174 -8.91 -8.72 -29.94
CA LYS A 174 -8.26 -9.87 -30.56
C LYS A 174 -9.37 -10.82 -31.01
N PRO A 175 -9.51 -11.11 -32.31
CA PRO A 175 -10.50 -12.06 -32.77
C PRO A 175 -10.23 -13.41 -32.11
N LEU A 176 -11.30 -14.14 -31.81
CA LEU A 176 -11.17 -15.50 -31.31
C LEU A 176 -10.39 -16.33 -32.34
N PRO A 177 -9.57 -17.30 -31.87
CA PRO A 177 -8.96 -18.24 -32.80
C PRO A 177 -10.07 -18.93 -33.59
N LYS A 178 -9.83 -19.13 -34.89
CA LYS A 178 -10.78 -19.85 -35.75
C LYS A 178 -11.16 -21.17 -35.08
N PRO A 179 -12.46 -21.52 -35.01
CA PRO A 179 -12.90 -22.84 -34.54
C PRO A 179 -12.39 -23.93 -35.49
N ILE A 180 -11.15 -24.37 -35.28
CA ILE A 180 -10.51 -25.46 -36.00
C ILE A 180 -10.33 -26.59 -35.01
N GLU A 181 -10.93 -27.73 -35.28
CA GLU A 181 -10.75 -28.94 -34.48
C GLU A 181 -9.36 -29.53 -34.74
N GLN A 182 -8.39 -29.10 -33.94
CA GLN A 182 -7.07 -29.71 -33.94
C GLN A 182 -7.10 -31.06 -33.23
N SER A 183 -6.37 -32.04 -33.76
CA SER A 183 -6.25 -33.35 -33.11
C SER A 183 -5.68 -33.23 -31.69
N ARG A 184 -6.33 -33.88 -30.72
CA ARG A 184 -5.98 -33.75 -29.30
C ARG A 184 -4.62 -34.40 -29.03
N LYS A 185 -3.69 -33.64 -28.44
CA LYS A 185 -2.41 -34.17 -27.96
C LYS A 185 -2.63 -35.19 -26.82
N LYS A 186 -2.40 -36.48 -27.10
CA LYS A 186 -2.48 -37.57 -26.11
C LYS A 186 -1.22 -37.60 -25.24
N ARG A 187 -1.22 -36.82 -24.16
CA ARG A 187 -0.11 -36.79 -23.17
C ARG A 187 -0.37 -37.70 -21.97
N GLY A 188 0.65 -38.50 -21.64
CA GLY A 188 0.74 -39.30 -20.41
C GLY A 188 1.57 -38.61 -19.31
N GLY A 189 1.80 -39.32 -18.21
CA GLY A 189 2.69 -38.89 -17.11
C GLY A 189 1.99 -38.41 -15.84
N LYS A 190 2.69 -38.51 -14.71
CA LYS A 190 2.15 -38.24 -13.35
C LYS A 190 1.55 -36.84 -13.21
N ARG A 191 2.23 -35.81 -13.73
CA ARG A 191 1.77 -34.40 -13.67
C ARG A 191 0.51 -34.17 -14.53
N VAL A 192 0.49 -34.73 -15.74
CA VAL A 192 -0.64 -34.61 -16.67
C VAL A 192 -1.85 -35.37 -16.15
N ARG A 193 -1.65 -36.58 -15.60
CA ARG A 193 -2.70 -37.36 -14.93
C ARG A 193 -3.29 -36.59 -13.74
N LYS A 194 -2.45 -36.02 -12.86
CA LYS A 194 -2.92 -35.17 -11.74
C LYS A 194 -3.61 -33.88 -12.18
N MET A 195 -3.30 -33.34 -13.36
CA MET A 195 -4.04 -32.22 -13.93
C MET A 195 -5.41 -32.69 -14.47
N LYS A 196 -5.44 -33.79 -15.22
CA LYS A 196 -6.68 -34.38 -15.75
C LYS A 196 -7.63 -34.78 -14.61
N GLU A 197 -7.12 -35.41 -13.55
CA GLU A 197 -7.90 -35.77 -12.35
C GLU A 197 -8.56 -34.54 -11.68
N ARG A 198 -7.92 -33.36 -11.73
CA ARG A 198 -8.48 -32.12 -11.14
C ARG A 198 -9.67 -31.55 -11.92
N TYR A 199 -9.71 -31.74 -13.23
CA TYR A 199 -10.80 -31.25 -14.09
C TYR A 199 -11.80 -32.35 -14.48
N ALA A 200 -11.44 -33.61 -14.25
CA ALA A 200 -12.31 -34.74 -14.53
C ALA A 200 -13.47 -34.78 -13.53
N MET A 201 -14.61 -35.29 -13.98
CA MET A 201 -15.72 -35.64 -13.11
C MET A 201 -15.27 -36.70 -12.12
N THR A 202 -15.51 -36.46 -10.83
CA THR A 202 -15.21 -37.42 -9.76
C THR A 202 -16.05 -38.67 -9.91
N GLU A 203 -15.57 -39.80 -9.40
CA GLU A 203 -16.36 -41.04 -9.36
C GLU A 203 -17.67 -40.86 -8.60
N PHE A 204 -17.67 -40.03 -7.54
CA PHE A 204 -18.88 -39.62 -6.84
C PHE A 204 -19.88 -38.93 -7.80
N ARG A 205 -19.45 -37.90 -8.55
CA ARG A 205 -20.33 -37.23 -9.53
C ARG A 205 -20.75 -38.15 -10.68
N LYS A 206 -19.90 -39.10 -11.10
CA LYS A 206 -20.28 -40.10 -12.12
C LYS A 206 -21.40 -41.01 -11.64
N ASN A 207 -21.45 -41.35 -10.35
CA ASN A 207 -22.53 -42.14 -9.77
C ASN A 207 -23.80 -41.30 -9.53
N ALA A 208 -23.65 -40.00 -9.22
CA ALA A 208 -24.78 -39.06 -9.18
C ALA A 208 -25.47 -39.00 -10.55
N ASN A 209 -24.67 -38.92 -11.62
CA ASN A 209 -25.17 -38.82 -12.99
C ASN A 209 -25.70 -40.14 -13.57
N ARG A 210 -25.67 -41.24 -12.81
CA ARG A 210 -26.29 -42.51 -13.21
C ARG A 210 -27.69 -42.54 -12.62
N LEU A 211 -28.66 -42.80 -13.48
CA LEU A 211 -30.07 -42.94 -13.11
C LEU A 211 -30.49 -44.38 -13.38
N ASN A 212 -31.26 -44.97 -12.48
CA ASN A 212 -31.88 -46.26 -12.71
C ASN A 212 -33.19 -46.03 -13.45
N PHE A 213 -33.34 -46.69 -14.59
CA PHE A 213 -34.59 -46.63 -15.32
C PHE A 213 -35.72 -47.27 -14.52
N ALA A 214 -36.87 -46.59 -14.43
CA ALA A 214 -38.08 -47.01 -13.70
C ALA A 214 -38.02 -47.04 -12.16
N ASP A 215 -36.92 -46.62 -11.53
CA ASP A 215 -36.86 -46.45 -10.07
C ASP A 215 -37.14 -44.98 -9.68
N ILE A 216 -38.06 -44.75 -8.73
CA ILE A 216 -38.31 -43.42 -8.17
C ILE A 216 -37.06 -42.94 -7.42
N GLU A 217 -36.60 -41.71 -7.68
CA GLU A 217 -35.37 -41.16 -7.12
C GLU A 217 -35.58 -40.52 -5.75
N ASP A 218 -34.61 -40.71 -4.85
CA ASP A 218 -34.62 -40.05 -3.54
C ASP A 218 -34.02 -38.65 -3.72
N ASP A 219 -34.90 -37.66 -3.83
CA ASP A 219 -34.49 -36.25 -3.85
C ASP A 219 -33.97 -35.84 -2.47
N ALA A 220 -32.77 -35.26 -2.44
CA ALA A 220 -32.14 -34.84 -1.19
C ALA A 220 -32.84 -33.63 -0.55
N TYR A 221 -33.51 -32.82 -1.36
CA TYR A 221 -34.20 -31.59 -0.98
C TYR A 221 -35.44 -31.38 -1.84
N GLN A 222 -36.52 -30.92 -1.21
CA GLN A 222 -37.86 -30.84 -1.76
C GLN A 222 -37.97 -29.93 -3.00
N GLU A 223 -38.60 -30.51 -4.04
CA GLU A 223 -39.33 -30.00 -5.22
C GLU A 223 -38.81 -28.84 -6.10
N ASP A 224 -37.90 -27.95 -5.69
CA ASP A 224 -37.59 -26.75 -6.51
C ASP A 224 -36.18 -26.70 -7.13
N LEU A 225 -35.28 -27.64 -6.79
CA LEU A 225 -33.88 -27.61 -7.26
C LEU A 225 -33.46 -28.76 -8.18
N GLY A 226 -34.35 -29.70 -8.51
CA GLY A 226 -34.08 -30.78 -9.48
C GLY A 226 -32.81 -31.57 -9.19
N TYR A 227 -32.38 -31.62 -7.92
CA TYR A 227 -31.10 -32.21 -7.52
C TYR A 227 -31.30 -33.68 -7.15
N SER A 228 -31.26 -34.54 -8.16
CA SER A 228 -31.30 -35.99 -7.96
C SER A 228 -29.95 -36.52 -7.46
N ARG A 229 -30.01 -37.44 -6.49
CA ARG A 229 -28.84 -38.20 -6.01
C ARG A 229 -28.49 -39.37 -6.95
N GLY A 230 -29.31 -39.64 -7.96
CA GLY A 230 -29.19 -40.76 -8.88
C GLY A 230 -28.98 -42.08 -8.13
N THR A 231 -27.94 -42.81 -8.49
CA THR A 231 -27.57 -44.08 -7.82
C THR A 231 -26.77 -43.92 -6.52
N ILE A 232 -26.54 -42.69 -6.02
CA ILE A 232 -25.79 -42.46 -4.77
C ILE A 232 -26.67 -42.77 -3.56
N GLY A 233 -26.34 -43.84 -2.83
CA GLY A 233 -27.07 -44.30 -1.65
C GLY A 233 -28.03 -45.45 -1.95
N LYS A 234 -28.36 -45.66 -3.22
CA LYS A 234 -29.08 -46.84 -3.71
C LYS A 234 -28.10 -48.00 -3.87
N SER A 235 -27.99 -48.85 -2.85
CA SER A 235 -27.10 -50.02 -2.89
C SER A 235 -27.69 -51.10 -3.81
N SER A 236 -27.29 -51.12 -5.09
CA SER A 236 -27.35 -52.37 -5.86
C SER A 236 -26.48 -53.39 -5.12
N THR A 237 -27.02 -54.56 -4.83
CA THR A 237 -26.56 -55.61 -3.89
C THR A 237 -25.14 -56.19 -4.09
N GLY A 238 -24.30 -55.60 -4.95
CA GLY A 238 -22.94 -56.07 -5.26
C GLY A 238 -21.77 -55.12 -4.93
N ARG A 239 -22.01 -53.89 -4.44
CA ARG A 239 -20.92 -52.96 -4.06
C ARG A 239 -21.03 -52.53 -2.61
N VAL A 240 -20.18 -53.10 -1.75
CA VAL A 240 -20.18 -52.93 -0.29
C VAL A 240 -19.70 -51.54 0.18
N ARG A 241 -19.05 -50.75 -0.69
CA ARG A 241 -18.48 -49.44 -0.32
C ARG A 241 -19.01 -48.31 -1.20
N LEU A 242 -19.47 -47.24 -0.57
CA LEU A 242 -19.81 -45.97 -1.23
C LEU A 242 -18.57 -45.37 -1.93
N PRO A 243 -18.75 -44.64 -3.05
CA PRO A 243 -17.65 -43.95 -3.70
C PRO A 243 -17.01 -42.94 -2.72
N GLN A 244 -15.70 -43.08 -2.50
CA GLN A 244 -14.96 -42.19 -1.61
C GLN A 244 -14.90 -40.77 -2.18
N ILE A 245 -15.14 -39.78 -1.32
CA ILE A 245 -14.97 -38.36 -1.68
C ILE A 245 -13.48 -38.10 -1.90
N ASP A 246 -13.10 -37.73 -3.12
CA ASP A 246 -11.71 -37.47 -3.46
C ASP A 246 -11.23 -36.15 -2.83
N GLU A 247 -10.31 -36.22 -1.88
CA GLU A 247 -9.74 -35.03 -1.24
C GLU A 247 -9.03 -34.09 -2.23
N LYS A 248 -8.65 -34.62 -3.40
CA LYS A 248 -7.98 -33.85 -4.45
C LYS A 248 -8.91 -32.84 -5.12
N THR A 249 -10.24 -32.98 -5.00
CA THR A 249 -11.22 -32.02 -5.52
C THR A 249 -11.58 -30.91 -4.54
N LYS A 250 -10.99 -30.89 -3.34
CA LYS A 250 -11.09 -29.75 -2.42
C LYS A 250 -10.59 -28.49 -3.14
N VAL A 251 -11.40 -27.42 -3.12
CA VAL A 251 -11.07 -26.13 -3.76
C VAL A 251 -9.79 -25.61 -3.13
N ARG A 252 -8.78 -25.35 -3.97
CA ARG A 252 -7.51 -24.80 -3.53
C ARG A 252 -7.49 -23.30 -3.78
N ILE A 253 -6.97 -22.57 -2.81
CA ILE A 253 -6.73 -21.13 -2.92
C ILE A 253 -5.69 -20.87 -4.02
N SER A 254 -5.89 -19.79 -4.80
CA SER A 254 -4.91 -19.38 -5.81
C SER A 254 -3.59 -19.00 -5.13
N LYS A 255 -2.46 -19.17 -5.83
CA LYS A 255 -1.16 -18.78 -5.27
C LYS A 255 -1.10 -17.30 -4.88
N THR A 256 -1.85 -16.44 -5.57
CA THR A 256 -1.93 -15.00 -5.26
C THR A 256 -2.69 -14.76 -3.96
N LEU A 257 -3.86 -15.39 -3.79
CA LEU A 257 -4.65 -15.27 -2.56
C LEU A 257 -3.93 -15.92 -1.37
N GLN A 258 -3.24 -17.04 -1.57
CA GLN A 258 -2.44 -17.68 -0.52
C GLN A 258 -1.31 -16.75 -0.04
N LYS A 259 -0.60 -16.08 -0.97
CA LYS A 259 0.43 -15.10 -0.62
C LYS A 259 -0.15 -13.89 0.12
N ASN A 260 -1.33 -13.40 -0.28
CA ASN A 260 -1.97 -12.27 0.38
C ASN A 260 -2.43 -12.64 1.80
N LEU A 261 -3.00 -13.83 1.98
CA LEU A 261 -3.41 -14.34 3.28
C LEU A 261 -2.21 -14.54 4.22
N GLN A 262 -1.11 -15.09 3.70
CA GLN A 262 0.13 -15.27 4.46
C GLN A 262 0.75 -13.94 4.90
N LYS A 263 0.72 -12.91 4.04
CA LYS A 263 1.17 -11.56 4.42
C LYS A 263 0.36 -10.97 5.58
N GLN A 264 -0.94 -11.21 5.62
CA GLN A 264 -1.79 -10.74 6.73
C GLN A 264 -1.48 -11.47 8.04
N GLN A 265 -1.17 -12.76 7.97
CA GLN A 265 -0.82 -13.57 9.14
C GLN A 265 0.54 -13.18 9.77
N GLN A 266 1.45 -12.57 9.01
CA GLN A 266 2.75 -12.12 9.55
C GLN A 266 2.64 -10.89 10.46
N TYR A 267 1.57 -10.10 10.37
CA TYR A 267 1.38 -8.90 11.20
C TYR A 267 0.54 -9.20 12.43
N GLY A 268 1.05 -10.08 13.31
CA GLY A 268 0.33 -10.57 14.47
C GLY A 268 1.24 -10.81 15.69
N GLY A 269 1.83 -9.75 16.22
CA GLY A 269 2.49 -9.76 17.53
C GLY A 269 2.07 -8.54 18.34
N ALA A 270 1.32 -8.77 19.42
CA ALA A 270 0.99 -7.75 20.41
C ALA A 270 2.06 -7.75 21.50
N THR A 271 3.24 -7.21 21.21
CA THR A 271 4.28 -6.97 22.22
C THR A 271 4.99 -5.67 21.88
N SER A 272 5.07 -4.76 22.86
CA SER A 272 5.99 -3.61 23.06
C SER A 272 6.44 -2.72 21.88
N ILE A 273 6.70 -3.27 20.69
CA ILE A 273 7.11 -2.62 19.45
C ILE A 273 6.09 -1.59 18.97
N ARG A 274 4.78 -1.83 19.12
CA ARG A 274 3.73 -0.85 18.71
C ARG A 274 3.84 0.51 19.44
N ARG A 275 4.42 0.56 20.65
CA ARG A 275 4.65 1.84 21.37
C ARG A 275 5.89 2.59 20.86
N GLN A 276 6.83 1.91 20.21
CA GLN A 276 8.15 2.44 19.83
C GLN A 276 8.30 2.78 18.34
N VAL A 277 7.30 2.54 17.48
CA VAL A 277 7.38 2.84 16.01
C VAL A 277 7.29 4.35 15.69
N SER A 278 7.67 5.19 16.65
CA SER A 278 7.47 6.62 16.64
C SER A 278 8.72 7.33 16.10
N GLY A 279 8.94 7.32 14.78
CA GLY A 279 9.88 8.30 14.21
C GLY A 279 10.14 8.14 12.74
N THR A 280 10.87 7.09 12.37
CA THR A 280 11.45 6.92 11.03
C THR A 280 11.48 5.47 10.56
N ALA A 281 11.04 4.52 11.38
CA ALA A 281 11.08 3.10 11.06
C ALA A 281 9.97 2.72 10.07
N SER A 282 10.33 2.45 8.82
CA SER A 282 9.53 1.58 7.96
C SER A 282 9.44 0.19 8.60
N SER A 283 8.28 -0.45 8.58
CA SER A 283 8.03 -1.79 9.09
C SER A 283 8.83 -2.85 8.32
N VAL A 284 10.14 -2.96 8.54
CA VAL A 284 10.98 -4.04 8.03
C VAL A 284 10.94 -5.15 9.06
N ALA A 285 10.05 -6.12 8.86
CA ALA A 285 10.08 -7.35 9.63
C ALA A 285 11.30 -8.15 9.17
N PHE A 286 12.33 -8.22 10.02
CA PHE A 286 13.48 -9.10 9.82
C PHE A 286 13.04 -10.52 10.17
N THR A 287 12.87 -11.38 9.16
CA THR A 287 12.69 -12.82 9.40
C THR A 287 14.08 -13.43 9.58
N PRO A 288 14.45 -13.98 10.75
CA PRO A 288 15.64 -14.82 10.80
C PRO A 288 15.39 -16.07 9.95
N LEU A 289 16.30 -16.34 9.02
CA LEU A 289 16.37 -17.63 8.32
C LEU A 289 16.61 -18.72 9.36
N GLN A 290 15.77 -19.76 9.36
CA GLN A 290 16.16 -21.10 9.80
C GLN A 290 16.78 -21.84 8.62
#